data_AF-A0A1W2E5G5-F1
#
_entry.id   AF-A0A1W2E5G5-F1
#
_cell.length_a   1.000
_cell.length_b   1.000
_cell.length_c   1.000
_cell.angle_alpha   90.00
_cell.angle_beta   90.00
_cell.angle_gamma   90.00
#
_symmetry.space_group_name_H-M   'P 1'
#
loop_
_entity.id
_entity.type
_entity.pdbx_description
1 polymer ?
#
loop_
_entity_poly.entity_id
_entity_poly.type
_entity_poly.pdbx_seq_one_letter_code
_entity_poly.pdbx_strand_id
1 'polypeptide(L)'
;MIDLHIHSSASDGTCSPEEIVDQARELGLKAIAIADHDTIDGVCRVMDTGIPQSLEFMTGIEISASPLDRMNGGGSFHILGYGFSIYDNFLHKTLETLQQARENRNPRIIEKLQQTGIDISLGDVEKICGNGQMGRPHIALALMEKNVVATFDEAFDRYLATGRPAHVDKARLSCQDAIQLIKRAGGVAVLAHPGLISPPDTYPMGELIDDLVAMGLDGIEAHHTDHSEEQTRYFEKMAQNRGLLVTGGSDFHGDMKPEVQMGRGTGNLHIPCHLFENLSNAVADLHKSPAALEILEENLGHTFTDKELLATALRHSSYVNESQDVTLCDNQRLEFMGDAVLGLVIGEFLMEQAPEMKEGDLSKMRAGLVSEPGLATMARKIDLGRFISLGKGEWLSGGAEKNSILADTFEAVMAAIYLDLGFIQTAHLIKDLFQDEVAHISSSATVVDDHKSLLQEYVQEMGETAPRYAVCGEQGPDHAKTFEVKLKVCDIQATGMGKSKKAAEQDAAQKALKHLKKRKILTSDNPPTQSNGQDSAQNCDNNVCRE
;
A
#
# COMPACT_ATOMS: atom_id res chain seq x y z
N MET A 1 24.65 15.80 -2.64
CA MET A 1 24.18 15.71 -1.25
C MET A 1 22.89 14.94 -1.26
N ILE A 2 22.62 14.19 -0.19
CA ILE A 2 21.45 13.32 -0.03
C ILE A 2 20.81 13.59 1.34
N ASP A 3 19.66 13.00 1.61
CA ASP A 3 19.05 12.99 2.95
C ASP A 3 18.19 11.74 3.16
N LEU A 4 18.59 10.84 4.06
CA LEU A 4 17.94 9.54 4.22
C LEU A 4 17.06 9.45 5.48
N HIS A 5 16.83 10.55 6.19
CA HIS A 5 16.01 10.55 7.41
C HIS A 5 15.11 11.79 7.41
N ILE A 6 13.91 11.62 6.86
CA ILE A 6 12.94 12.70 6.64
C ILE A 6 11.57 12.19 7.11
N HIS A 7 10.89 12.97 7.94
CA HIS A 7 9.54 12.68 8.41
C HIS A 7 8.51 13.51 7.66
N SER A 8 7.44 12.86 7.25
CA SER A 8 6.30 13.43 6.54
C SER A 8 5.08 13.55 7.44
N SER A 9 4.01 14.12 6.90
CA SER A 9 2.70 14.19 7.54
C SER A 9 2.05 12.82 7.78
N ALA A 10 2.65 11.72 7.29
CA ALA A 10 2.19 10.37 7.61
C ALA A 10 2.49 9.98 9.07
N SER A 11 3.55 10.54 9.69
CA SER A 11 3.83 10.40 11.12
C SER A 11 3.64 11.71 11.89
N ASP A 12 4.71 12.48 12.02
CA ASP A 12 4.85 13.67 12.86
C ASP A 12 5.67 14.78 12.20
N GLY A 13 6.02 14.61 10.92
CA GLY A 13 6.38 15.72 10.06
C GLY A 13 5.16 16.57 9.69
N THR A 14 5.41 17.75 9.15
CA THR A 14 4.35 18.71 8.77
C THR A 14 4.15 18.80 7.27
N CYS A 15 5.17 18.49 6.47
CA CYS A 15 5.09 18.46 5.02
C CYS A 15 4.48 17.14 4.53
N SER A 16 3.66 17.20 3.48
CA SER A 16 3.20 15.99 2.80
C SER A 16 4.37 15.25 2.12
N PRO A 17 4.24 13.93 1.86
CA PRO A 17 5.26 13.19 1.13
C PRO A 17 5.56 13.80 -0.25
N GLU A 18 4.55 14.33 -0.95
CA GLU A 18 4.70 15.01 -2.23
C GLU A 18 5.45 16.35 -2.09
N GLU A 19 5.15 17.13 -1.05
CA GLU A 19 5.85 18.37 -0.75
C GLU A 19 7.33 18.12 -0.42
N ILE A 20 7.65 17.03 0.27
CA ILE A 20 9.04 16.61 0.54
C ILE A 20 9.78 16.34 -0.76
N VAL A 21 9.17 15.60 -1.71
CA VAL A 21 9.77 15.30 -3.01
C VAL A 21 10.02 16.58 -3.81
N ASP A 22 9.06 17.49 -3.85
CA ASP A 22 9.19 18.77 -4.55
C ASP A 22 10.30 19.65 -3.93
N GLN A 23 10.32 19.77 -2.60
CA GLN A 23 11.36 20.51 -1.88
C GLN A 23 12.75 19.89 -2.08
N ALA A 24 12.88 18.55 -2.04
CA ALA A 24 14.15 17.87 -2.28
C ALA A 24 14.72 18.19 -3.66
N ARG A 25 13.85 18.26 -4.68
CA ARG A 25 14.22 18.67 -6.04
C ARG A 25 14.67 20.13 -6.09
N GLU A 26 13.95 21.04 -5.45
CA GLU A 26 14.31 22.47 -5.39
C GLU A 26 15.65 22.71 -4.69
N LEU A 27 15.94 21.92 -3.65
CA LEU A 27 17.22 21.93 -2.94
C LEU A 27 18.35 21.24 -3.72
N GLY A 28 18.05 20.58 -4.84
CA GLY A 28 19.02 19.87 -5.67
C GLY A 28 19.61 18.63 -4.99
N LEU A 29 18.86 18.00 -4.07
CA LEU A 29 19.25 16.72 -3.48
C LEU A 29 19.29 15.63 -4.55
N LYS A 30 20.24 14.71 -4.42
CA LYS A 30 20.42 13.61 -5.38
C LYS A 30 19.60 12.38 -5.03
N ALA A 31 19.43 12.12 -3.74
CA ALA A 31 18.68 10.99 -3.23
C ALA A 31 17.99 11.37 -1.92
N ILE A 32 16.80 10.82 -1.70
CA ILE A 32 16.09 10.91 -0.42
C ILE A 32 15.50 9.57 0.04
N ALA A 33 15.21 9.48 1.33
CA ALA A 33 14.31 8.47 1.90
C ALA A 33 13.36 9.13 2.91
N ILE A 34 12.08 8.81 2.83
CA ILE A 34 11.08 9.18 3.85
C ILE A 34 11.07 8.05 4.87
N ALA A 35 11.31 8.37 6.14
CA ALA A 35 11.50 7.43 7.23
C ALA A 35 10.50 7.70 8.37
N ASP A 36 9.22 7.74 8.03
CA ASP A 36 8.15 8.02 8.99
C ASP A 36 8.16 7.02 10.17
N HIS A 37 7.73 7.50 11.34
CA HIS A 37 7.64 6.69 12.54
C HIS A 37 6.57 5.59 12.47
N ASP A 38 7.01 4.32 12.52
CA ASP A 38 6.15 3.12 12.59
C ASP A 38 5.06 3.06 11.49
N THR A 39 5.29 3.69 10.34
CA THR A 39 4.40 3.66 9.17
C THR A 39 5.19 3.74 7.87
N ILE A 40 4.61 3.20 6.79
CA ILE A 40 5.13 3.35 5.42
C ILE A 40 4.18 4.14 4.52
N ASP A 41 3.12 4.75 5.08
CA ASP A 41 2.12 5.45 4.28
C ASP A 41 2.73 6.59 3.44
N GLY A 42 3.73 7.30 3.98
CA GLY A 42 4.45 8.33 3.24
C GLY A 42 5.20 7.77 2.03
N VAL A 43 5.86 6.62 2.21
CA VAL A 43 6.53 5.88 1.12
C VAL A 43 5.54 5.43 0.07
N CYS A 44 4.44 4.79 0.46
CA CYS A 44 3.40 4.32 -0.46
C CYS A 44 2.83 5.49 -1.30
N ARG A 45 2.56 6.64 -0.67
CA ARG A 45 2.08 7.83 -1.39
C ARG A 45 3.07 8.36 -2.42
N VAL A 46 4.37 8.37 -2.11
CA VAL A 46 5.39 8.76 -3.09
C VAL A 46 5.47 7.77 -4.25
N MET A 47 5.38 6.47 -3.96
CA MET A 47 5.38 5.44 -5.01
C MET A 47 4.16 5.55 -5.92
N ASP A 48 2.98 5.84 -5.37
CA ASP A 48 1.74 6.02 -6.14
C ASP A 48 1.73 7.29 -7.00
N THR A 49 2.26 8.40 -6.47
CA THR A 49 2.29 9.70 -7.16
C THR A 49 3.44 9.79 -8.18
N GLY A 50 4.50 9.01 -7.97
CA GLY A 50 5.65 8.90 -8.85
C GLY A 50 6.82 9.77 -8.42
N ILE A 51 8.03 9.28 -8.69
CA ILE A 51 9.29 9.94 -8.34
C ILE A 51 9.87 10.62 -9.59
N PRO A 52 10.27 11.90 -9.52
CA PRO A 52 10.93 12.57 -10.64
C PRO A 52 12.24 11.88 -11.01
N GLN A 53 12.52 11.72 -12.32
CA GLN A 53 13.77 11.09 -12.81
C GLN A 53 15.06 11.76 -12.33
N SER A 54 14.99 13.01 -11.86
CA SER A 54 16.15 13.76 -11.35
C SER A 54 16.52 13.42 -9.90
N LEU A 55 15.68 12.65 -9.20
CA LEU A 55 15.79 12.35 -7.78
C LEU A 55 15.75 10.84 -7.57
N GLU A 56 16.80 10.30 -6.96
CA GLU A 56 16.80 8.92 -6.48
C GLU A 56 15.94 8.83 -5.21
N PHE A 57 15.22 7.73 -5.04
CA PHE A 57 14.37 7.49 -3.89
C PHE A 57 14.57 6.08 -3.36
N MET A 58 14.61 5.94 -2.04
CA MET A 58 14.67 4.65 -1.36
C MET A 58 13.58 4.58 -0.31
N THR A 59 12.94 3.42 -0.19
CA THR A 59 11.97 3.15 0.87
C THR A 59 12.66 3.31 2.22
N GLY A 60 12.01 4.04 3.13
CA GLY A 60 12.51 4.32 4.47
C GLY A 60 11.42 4.08 5.52
N ILE A 61 11.83 3.76 6.74
CA ILE A 61 10.95 3.70 7.91
C ILE A 61 11.80 3.92 9.17
N GLU A 62 11.26 4.60 10.18
CA GLU A 62 11.87 4.65 11.51
C GLU A 62 11.04 3.87 12.52
N ILE A 63 11.51 2.69 12.93
CA ILE A 63 10.81 1.82 13.86
C ILE A 63 11.22 2.14 15.30
N SER A 64 10.24 2.45 16.14
CA SER A 64 10.44 2.64 17.57
C SER A 64 10.68 1.32 18.30
N ALA A 65 11.89 1.16 18.81
CA ALA A 65 12.34 -0.03 19.53
C ALA A 65 12.42 0.21 21.05
N SER A 66 12.24 -0.88 21.80
CA SER A 66 12.43 -0.94 23.24
C SER A 66 13.93 -0.97 23.55
N PRO A 67 14.39 -0.22 24.57
CA PRO A 67 15.78 -0.31 25.02
C PRO A 67 16.17 -1.75 25.38
N LEU A 68 17.44 -2.10 25.16
CA LEU A 68 17.99 -3.36 25.66
C LEU A 68 17.94 -3.40 27.19
N ASP A 69 17.78 -4.58 27.78
CA ASP A 69 17.66 -4.74 29.25
C ASP A 69 18.80 -4.06 30.01
N ARG A 70 20.02 -4.11 29.46
CA ARG A 70 21.23 -3.50 30.03
C ARG A 70 21.21 -1.96 30.06
N MET A 71 20.27 -1.32 29.36
CA MET A 71 20.07 0.14 29.37
C MET A 71 19.30 0.63 30.60
N ASN A 72 18.78 -0.26 31.45
CA ASN A 72 17.98 0.09 32.64
C ASN A 72 16.82 1.06 32.33
N GLY A 73 16.21 0.94 31.15
CA GLY A 73 15.10 1.80 30.70
C GLY A 73 15.50 3.20 30.21
N GLY A 74 16.80 3.49 30.06
CA GLY A 74 17.29 4.76 29.50
C GLY A 74 17.28 4.79 27.97
N GLY A 75 16.89 5.94 27.41
CA GLY A 75 16.98 6.25 25.97
C GLY A 75 15.73 5.90 25.13
N SER A 76 15.59 6.58 23.99
CA SER A 76 14.72 6.15 22.90
C SER A 76 15.59 5.43 21.88
N PHE A 77 15.19 4.22 21.48
CA PHE A 77 15.89 3.47 20.45
C PHE A 77 15.04 3.48 19.19
N HIS A 78 15.63 3.90 18.09
CA HIS A 78 14.98 3.83 16.80
C HIS A 78 15.88 3.08 15.81
N ILE A 79 15.27 2.20 15.03
CA ILE A 79 15.93 1.45 13.98
C ILE A 79 15.36 1.93 12.65
N LEU A 80 16.22 2.51 11.82
CA LEU A 80 15.91 2.87 10.46
C LEU A 80 15.93 1.63 9.58
N GLY A 81 14.93 1.48 8.72
CA GLY A 81 14.89 0.45 7.68
C GLY A 81 14.98 1.09 6.31
N TYR A 82 15.83 0.54 5.44
CA TYR A 82 16.03 1.07 4.09
C TYR A 82 15.94 0.01 3.01
N GLY A 83 15.33 0.35 1.87
CA GLY A 83 15.31 -0.50 0.67
C GLY A 83 14.51 -1.79 0.83
N PHE A 84 13.59 -1.82 1.79
CA PHE A 84 12.66 -2.94 1.98
C PHE A 84 11.50 -2.88 0.98
N SER A 85 10.86 -4.03 0.76
CA SER A 85 9.64 -4.13 -0.03
C SER A 85 8.44 -3.60 0.75
N ILE A 86 7.70 -2.68 0.12
CA ILE A 86 6.42 -2.19 0.63
C ILE A 86 5.28 -3.21 0.46
N TYR A 87 5.53 -4.40 -0.08
CA TYR A 87 4.52 -5.43 -0.25
C TYR A 87 4.68 -6.59 0.76
N ASP A 88 5.65 -6.52 1.67
CA ASP A 88 5.83 -7.55 2.69
C ASP A 88 4.64 -7.57 3.67
N ASN A 89 3.87 -8.65 3.63
CA ASN A 89 2.66 -8.82 4.43
C ASN A 89 2.92 -8.83 5.94
N PHE A 90 4.10 -9.28 6.38
CA PHE A 90 4.44 -9.34 7.80
C PHE A 90 4.80 -7.94 8.33
N LEU A 91 5.54 -7.16 7.54
CA LEU A 91 5.78 -5.74 7.78
C LEU A 91 4.45 -4.99 7.96
N HIS A 92 3.56 -5.06 6.97
CA HIS A 92 2.24 -4.40 7.01
C HIS A 92 1.47 -4.72 8.30
N LYS A 93 1.24 -6.00 8.59
CA LYS A 93 0.48 -6.44 9.77
C LYS A 93 1.11 -5.97 11.08
N THR A 94 2.44 -5.97 11.15
CA THR A 94 3.17 -5.54 12.34
C THR A 94 3.02 -4.04 12.55
N LEU A 95 3.17 -3.25 11.48
CA LEU A 95 2.97 -1.81 11.54
C LEU A 95 1.52 -1.47 11.91
N GLU A 96 0.52 -2.05 11.25
CA GLU A 96 -0.90 -1.87 11.60
C GLU A 96 -1.15 -2.13 13.10
N THR A 97 -0.54 -3.17 13.66
CA THR A 97 -0.64 -3.48 15.10
C THR A 97 -0.04 -2.36 15.98
N LEU A 98 1.13 -1.83 15.60
CA LEU A 98 1.76 -0.72 16.32
C LEU A 98 0.94 0.57 16.22
N GLN A 99 0.38 0.85 15.04
CA GLN A 99 -0.48 1.99 14.80
C GLN A 99 -1.77 1.90 15.63
N GLN A 100 -2.44 0.75 15.61
CA GLN A 100 -3.64 0.52 16.43
C GLN A 100 -3.35 0.63 17.93
N ALA A 101 -2.19 0.15 18.38
CA ALA A 101 -1.76 0.33 19.76
C ALA A 101 -1.54 1.82 20.10
N ARG A 102 -1.02 2.62 19.16
CA ARG A 102 -0.85 4.08 19.31
C ARG A 102 -2.20 4.80 19.37
N GLU A 103 -3.15 4.46 18.50
CA GLU A 103 -4.52 4.99 18.50
C GLU A 103 -5.22 4.71 19.83
N ASN A 104 -5.12 3.48 20.33
CA ASN A 104 -5.70 3.10 21.63
C ASN A 104 -5.01 3.77 22.83
N ARG A 105 -3.76 4.21 22.67
CA ARG A 105 -3.00 4.90 23.73
C ARG A 105 -3.40 6.36 23.87
N ASN A 106 -3.68 7.06 22.78
CA ASN A 106 -3.94 8.50 22.79
C ASN A 106 -5.13 8.90 23.69
N PRO A 107 -6.31 8.23 23.66
CA PRO A 107 -7.41 8.48 24.59
C PRO A 107 -6.99 8.39 26.06
N ARG A 108 -6.14 7.43 26.40
CA ARG A 108 -5.64 7.23 27.78
C ARG A 108 -4.72 8.36 28.24
N ILE A 109 -3.94 8.95 27.33
CA ILE A 109 -3.14 10.15 27.62
C ILE A 109 -4.06 11.33 27.92
N ILE A 110 -5.08 11.53 27.08
CA ILE A 110 -6.09 12.59 27.26
C ILE A 110 -6.84 12.42 28.58
N GLU A 111 -7.29 11.21 28.92
CA GLU A 111 -7.93 10.91 30.21
C GLU A 111 -7.02 11.28 31.40
N LYS A 112 -5.73 10.95 31.33
CA LYS A 112 -4.78 11.33 32.39
C LYS A 112 -4.59 12.85 32.49
N LEU A 113 -4.53 13.57 31.37
CA LEU A 113 -4.49 15.04 31.38
C LEU A 113 -5.76 15.63 32.01
N GLN A 114 -6.94 15.10 31.66
CA GLN A 114 -8.22 15.51 32.25
C GLN A 114 -8.27 15.26 33.76
N GLN A 115 -7.71 14.15 34.25
CA GLN A 115 -7.58 13.87 35.67
C GLN A 115 -6.69 14.88 36.42
N THR A 116 -5.77 15.56 35.72
CA THR A 116 -4.99 16.67 36.29
C THR A 116 -5.72 18.02 36.25
N GLY A 117 -6.97 18.04 35.77
CA GLY A 117 -7.80 19.24 35.67
C GLY A 117 -7.62 20.03 34.37
N ILE A 118 -6.95 19.45 33.36
CA ILE A 118 -6.77 20.08 32.05
C ILE A 118 -7.98 19.79 31.16
N ASP A 119 -8.63 20.84 30.68
CA ASP A 119 -9.72 20.72 29.70
C ASP A 119 -9.16 20.50 28.28
N ILE A 120 -8.96 19.24 27.91
CA ILE A 120 -8.50 18.82 26.58
C ILE A 120 -9.29 17.59 26.12
N SER A 121 -9.61 17.53 24.83
CA SER A 121 -10.33 16.42 24.20
C SER A 121 -9.54 15.83 23.02
N LEU A 122 -9.91 14.62 22.59
CA LEU A 122 -9.34 14.03 21.37
C LEU A 122 -9.60 14.91 20.14
N GLY A 123 -10.79 15.50 20.04
CA GLY A 123 -11.14 16.41 18.94
C GLY A 123 -10.28 17.68 18.88
N ASP A 124 -9.65 18.09 19.99
CA ASP A 124 -8.67 19.19 19.97
C ASP A 124 -7.35 18.76 19.32
N VAL A 125 -6.94 17.51 19.54
CA VAL A 125 -5.72 16.94 18.93
C VAL A 125 -5.95 16.62 17.46
N GLU A 126 -7.12 16.11 17.09
CA GLU A 126 -7.49 15.80 15.70
C GLU A 126 -7.44 17.04 14.80
N LYS A 127 -7.85 18.21 15.30
CA LYS A 127 -7.78 19.47 14.55
C LYS A 127 -6.35 19.86 14.17
N ILE A 128 -5.39 19.58 15.04
CA ILE A 128 -3.97 19.88 14.82
C ILE A 128 -3.35 18.82 13.90
N CYS A 129 -3.67 17.56 14.13
CA CYS A 129 -3.12 16.44 13.38
C CYS A 129 -3.65 16.36 11.93
N GLY A 130 -4.87 16.86 11.69
CA GLY A 130 -5.54 16.71 10.40
C GLY A 130 -5.76 15.25 10.04
N ASN A 131 -5.27 14.83 8.87
CA ASN A 131 -5.36 13.45 8.39
C ASN A 131 -4.12 12.60 8.76
N GLY A 132 -3.17 13.13 9.53
CA GLY A 132 -1.95 12.43 9.93
C GLY A 132 -2.14 11.52 11.16
N GLN A 133 -1.07 10.86 11.59
CA GLN A 133 -1.11 9.95 12.73
C GLN A 133 -0.92 10.64 14.10
N MET A 134 -2.00 10.74 14.87
CA MET A 134 -1.99 11.39 16.19
C MET A 134 -0.94 10.82 17.15
N GLY A 135 -0.26 11.70 17.89
CA GLY A 135 0.83 11.33 18.81
C GLY A 135 1.07 12.38 19.89
N ARG A 136 2.06 12.13 20.77
CA ARG A 136 2.41 13.09 21.83
C ARG A 136 2.82 14.47 21.29
N PRO A 137 3.54 14.61 20.17
CA PRO A 137 3.81 15.93 19.59
C PRO A 137 2.52 16.72 19.32
N HIS A 138 1.53 16.08 18.70
CA HIS A 138 0.21 16.69 18.46
C HIS A 138 -0.52 17.05 19.76
N ILE A 139 -0.42 16.22 20.80
CA ILE A 139 -0.98 16.54 22.14
C ILE A 139 -0.25 17.73 22.77
N ALA A 140 1.07 17.83 22.62
CA ALA A 140 1.86 18.97 23.11
C ALA A 140 1.42 20.27 22.45
N LEU A 141 1.23 20.26 21.12
CA LEU A 141 0.69 21.40 20.38
C LEU A 141 -0.73 21.77 20.85
N ALA A 142 -1.59 20.79 21.12
CA ALA A 142 -2.94 21.05 21.65
C ALA A 142 -2.91 21.70 23.04
N LEU A 143 -1.95 21.30 23.88
CA LEU A 143 -1.71 21.94 25.18
C LEU A 143 -1.22 23.39 25.03
N MET A 144 -0.40 23.68 24.02
CA MET A 144 0.03 25.04 23.69
C MET A 144 -1.13 25.89 23.17
N GLU A 145 -1.93 25.39 22.23
CA GLU A 145 -3.08 26.12 21.67
C GLU A 145 -4.12 26.47 22.74
N LYS A 146 -4.29 25.57 23.73
CA LYS A 146 -5.12 25.80 24.91
C LYS A 146 -4.47 26.65 26.00
N ASN A 147 -3.26 27.18 25.78
CA ASN A 147 -2.50 27.99 26.72
C ASN A 147 -2.24 27.29 28.07
N VAL A 148 -2.13 25.96 28.07
CA VAL A 148 -1.79 25.15 29.27
C VAL A 148 -0.28 25.20 29.55
N VAL A 149 0.51 25.26 28.49
CA VAL A 149 1.96 25.42 28.48
C VAL A 149 2.36 26.50 27.47
N ALA A 150 3.51 27.14 27.68
CA ALA A 150 4.01 28.20 26.80
C ALA A 150 4.87 27.65 25.65
N THR A 151 5.47 26.47 25.83
CA THR A 151 6.40 25.88 24.85
C THR A 151 6.15 24.38 24.67
N PHE A 152 6.65 23.84 23.56
CA PHE A 152 6.58 22.43 23.23
C PHE A 152 7.31 21.57 24.28
N ASP A 153 8.54 21.95 24.63
CA ASP A 153 9.34 21.27 25.64
C ASP A 153 8.66 21.25 27.02
N GLU A 154 8.02 22.37 27.40
CA GLU A 154 7.28 22.46 28.65
C GLU A 154 6.13 21.43 28.72
N ALA A 155 5.46 21.15 27.60
CA ALA A 155 4.43 20.09 27.55
C ALA A 155 5.02 18.71 27.88
N PHE A 156 6.20 18.39 27.35
CA PHE A 156 6.89 17.14 27.65
C PHE A 156 7.38 17.10 29.09
N ASP A 157 8.05 18.15 29.53
CA ASP A 157 8.63 18.24 30.88
C ASP A 157 7.59 18.18 31.98
N ARG A 158 6.42 18.76 31.78
CA ARG A 158 5.36 18.77 32.80
C ARG A 158 4.46 17.55 32.74
N TYR A 159 4.13 17.05 31.54
CA TYR A 159 3.00 16.13 31.38
C TYR A 159 3.32 14.85 30.59
N LEU A 160 4.05 14.92 29.48
CA LEU A 160 4.06 13.84 28.47
C LEU A 160 5.31 12.93 28.50
N ALA A 161 6.42 13.40 29.07
CA ALA A 161 7.67 12.63 29.17
C ALA A 161 7.54 11.41 30.11
N THR A 162 8.48 10.47 30.00
CA THR A 162 8.49 9.27 30.86
C THR A 162 8.50 9.66 32.34
N GLY A 163 7.62 9.02 33.13
CA GLY A 163 7.44 9.32 34.56
C GLY A 163 6.60 10.57 34.86
N ARG A 164 6.05 11.27 33.86
CA ARG A 164 5.16 12.41 34.04
C ARG A 164 3.68 12.00 34.14
N PRO A 165 2.80 12.88 34.68
CA PRO A 165 1.42 12.51 35.04
C PRO A 165 0.58 11.91 33.90
N ALA A 166 0.78 12.37 32.67
CA ALA A 166 0.03 11.90 31.50
C ALA A 166 0.80 10.85 30.67
N HIS A 167 1.92 10.35 31.17
CA HIS A 167 2.69 9.32 30.48
C HIS A 167 1.92 8.01 30.37
N VAL A 168 1.85 7.45 29.17
CA VAL A 168 1.36 6.09 28.92
C VAL A 168 2.39 5.40 28.04
N ASP A 169 2.78 4.18 28.41
CA ASP A 169 3.79 3.42 27.67
C ASP A 169 3.38 3.22 26.21
N LYS A 170 4.35 3.40 25.32
CA LYS A 170 4.21 3.13 23.88
C LYS A 170 4.48 1.65 23.63
N ALA A 171 3.60 0.98 22.90
CA ALA A 171 3.91 -0.33 22.34
C ALA A 171 5.09 -0.18 21.37
N ARG A 172 6.12 -0.99 21.56
CA ARG A 172 7.37 -0.96 20.80
C ARG A 172 7.80 -2.38 20.53
N LEU A 173 8.46 -2.58 19.40
CA LEU A 173 9.19 -3.82 19.14
C LEU A 173 10.43 -3.89 20.03
N SER A 174 11.00 -5.07 20.23
CA SER A 174 12.39 -5.14 20.70
C SER A 174 13.33 -4.67 19.58
N CYS A 175 14.57 -4.27 19.90
CA CYS A 175 15.56 -3.97 18.85
C CYS A 175 15.76 -5.15 17.90
N GLN A 176 15.78 -6.38 18.43
CA GLN A 176 15.90 -7.58 17.63
C GLN A 176 14.70 -7.75 16.68
N ASP A 177 13.47 -7.62 17.17
CA ASP A 177 12.28 -7.77 16.33
C ASP A 177 12.21 -6.67 15.26
N ALA A 178 12.57 -5.43 15.58
CA ALA A 178 12.63 -4.34 14.61
C ALA A 178 13.66 -4.62 13.49
N ILE A 179 14.87 -5.07 13.85
CA ILE A 179 15.90 -5.44 12.89
C ILE A 179 15.42 -6.60 12.01
N GLN A 180 14.88 -7.66 12.61
CA GLN A 180 14.42 -8.83 11.86
C GLN A 180 13.22 -8.52 10.96
N LEU A 181 12.33 -7.62 11.37
CA LEU A 181 11.23 -7.13 10.55
C LEU A 181 11.73 -6.47 9.26
N ILE A 182 12.69 -5.56 9.39
CA ILE A 182 13.31 -4.87 8.24
C ILE A 182 14.02 -5.86 7.32
N LYS A 183 14.83 -6.77 7.89
CA LYS A 183 15.58 -7.77 7.12
C LYS A 183 14.65 -8.74 6.39
N ARG A 184 13.57 -9.19 7.05
CA ARG A 184 12.54 -10.02 6.42
C ARG A 184 11.90 -9.30 5.24
N ALA A 185 11.63 -8.01 5.35
CA ALA A 185 11.12 -7.19 4.25
C ALA A 185 12.19 -6.90 3.16
N GLY A 186 13.41 -7.44 3.27
CA GLY A 186 14.48 -7.31 2.28
C GLY A 186 15.33 -6.06 2.45
N GLY A 187 15.09 -5.29 3.51
CA GLY A 187 15.80 -4.04 3.78
C GLY A 187 17.05 -4.21 4.63
N VAL A 188 17.76 -3.09 4.75
CA VAL A 188 18.95 -2.90 5.59
C VAL A 188 18.52 -2.23 6.89
N ALA A 189 18.92 -2.77 8.04
CA ALA A 189 18.59 -2.21 9.35
C ALA A 189 19.73 -1.33 9.89
N VAL A 190 19.41 -0.10 10.30
CA VAL A 190 20.37 0.94 10.67
C VAL A 190 20.02 1.55 12.02
N LEU A 191 21.01 1.75 12.90
CA LEU A 191 20.80 2.44 14.17
C LEU A 191 20.67 3.95 13.92
N ALA A 192 19.52 4.52 14.25
CA ALA A 192 19.25 5.95 14.12
C ALA A 192 19.97 6.75 15.21
N HIS A 193 20.46 7.94 14.85
CA HIS A 193 21.00 9.01 15.71
C HIS A 193 21.64 8.52 17.03
N PRO A 194 22.64 7.62 16.99
CA PRO A 194 23.24 7.02 18.20
C PRO A 194 23.84 8.04 19.17
N GLY A 195 24.15 9.27 18.72
CA GLY A 195 24.60 10.36 19.59
C GLY A 195 23.56 10.83 20.61
N LEU A 196 22.28 10.51 20.39
CA LEU A 196 21.18 10.79 21.34
C LEU A 196 21.00 9.68 22.38
N ILE A 197 21.63 8.53 22.18
CA ILE A 197 21.60 7.42 23.15
C ILE A 197 22.68 7.67 24.21
N SER A 198 22.24 7.68 25.47
CA SER A 198 23.12 7.85 26.64
C SER A 198 23.22 6.53 27.42
N PRO A 199 24.09 5.60 27.01
CA PRO A 199 24.26 4.36 27.73
C PRO A 199 24.96 4.58 29.08
N PRO A 200 24.70 3.73 30.09
CA PRO A 200 25.38 3.82 31.38
C PRO A 200 26.87 3.47 31.24
N ASP A 201 27.71 3.99 32.13
CA ASP A 201 29.17 3.75 32.12
C ASP A 201 29.55 2.26 32.11
N THR A 202 28.69 1.40 32.67
CA THR A 202 28.87 -0.07 32.71
C THR A 202 28.54 -0.78 31.40
N TYR A 203 28.06 -0.05 30.39
CA TYR A 203 27.63 -0.59 29.11
C TYR A 203 27.97 0.40 27.99
N PRO A 204 29.26 0.58 27.65
CA PRO A 204 29.68 1.61 26.72
C PRO A 204 29.05 1.44 25.33
N MET A 205 28.94 2.54 24.58
CA MET A 205 28.35 2.58 23.23
C MET A 205 28.86 1.49 22.29
N GLY A 206 30.15 1.12 22.40
CA GLY A 206 30.73 0.03 21.61
C GLY A 206 30.08 -1.33 21.88
N GLU A 207 29.87 -1.69 23.15
CA GLU A 207 29.19 -2.95 23.51
C GLU A 207 27.71 -2.92 23.11
N LEU A 208 27.05 -1.76 23.22
CA LEU A 208 25.68 -1.59 22.75
C LEU A 208 25.56 -1.89 21.26
N ILE A 209 26.46 -1.33 20.46
CA ILE A 209 26.49 -1.60 19.02
C ILE A 209 26.85 -3.06 18.75
N ASP A 210 27.77 -3.67 19.49
CA ASP A 210 28.13 -5.09 19.33
C ASP A 210 26.91 -6.01 19.58
N ASP A 211 26.11 -5.72 20.59
CA ASP A 211 24.87 -6.47 20.87
C ASP A 211 23.85 -6.30 19.73
N LEU A 212 23.71 -5.09 19.15
CA LEU A 212 22.83 -4.85 18.00
C LEU A 212 23.35 -5.53 16.73
N VAL A 213 24.67 -5.55 16.50
CA VAL A 213 25.30 -6.29 15.40
C VAL A 213 25.01 -7.79 15.52
N ALA A 214 25.08 -8.35 16.73
CA ALA A 214 24.71 -9.74 16.98
C ALA A 214 23.22 -10.02 16.69
N MET A 215 22.34 -9.02 16.77
CA MET A 215 20.93 -9.10 16.37
C MET A 215 20.71 -8.94 14.85
N GLY A 216 21.76 -8.60 14.09
CA GLY A 216 21.73 -8.46 12.64
C GLY A 216 21.70 -7.02 12.13
N LEU A 217 22.09 -6.02 12.93
CA LEU A 217 22.24 -4.63 12.49
C LEU A 217 23.23 -4.52 11.33
N ASP A 218 22.88 -3.74 10.31
CA ASP A 218 23.67 -3.59 9.07
C ASP A 218 24.35 -2.23 8.95
N GLY A 219 23.88 -1.20 9.67
CA GLY A 219 24.44 0.15 9.57
C GLY A 219 24.24 1.05 10.79
N ILE A 220 24.89 2.22 10.73
CA ILE A 220 24.79 3.30 11.73
C ILE A 220 24.59 4.64 11.01
N GLU A 221 23.66 5.45 11.51
CA GLU A 221 23.50 6.84 11.09
C GLU A 221 24.59 7.72 11.73
N ALA A 222 25.73 7.88 11.06
CA ALA A 222 26.85 8.67 11.60
C ALA A 222 26.67 10.18 11.36
N HIS A 223 26.06 10.55 10.22
CA HIS A 223 25.79 11.94 9.88
C HIS A 223 24.37 12.31 10.29
N HIS A 224 24.23 13.07 11.37
CA HIS A 224 22.94 13.50 11.89
C HIS A 224 23.03 14.96 12.36
N THR A 225 21.93 15.69 12.31
CA THR A 225 21.88 17.11 12.71
C THR A 225 22.37 17.35 14.14
N ASP A 226 22.03 16.45 15.06
CA ASP A 226 22.44 16.53 16.47
C ASP A 226 23.82 15.92 16.77
N HIS A 227 24.54 15.45 15.75
CA HIS A 227 25.91 14.98 15.92
C HIS A 227 26.93 16.10 15.73
N SER A 228 27.82 16.25 16.70
CA SER A 228 29.06 17.00 16.52
C SER A 228 29.99 16.31 15.50
N GLU A 229 30.93 17.06 14.91
CA GLU A 229 31.95 16.47 14.03
C GLU A 229 32.76 15.35 14.71
N GLU A 230 32.97 15.46 16.04
CA GLU A 230 33.66 14.43 16.81
C GLU A 230 32.81 13.16 16.91
N GLN A 231 31.51 13.29 17.19
CA GLN A 231 30.57 12.15 17.20
C GLN A 231 30.45 11.52 15.81
N THR A 232 30.35 12.30 14.74
CA THR A 232 30.30 11.76 13.37
C THR A 232 31.55 10.91 13.08
N ARG A 233 32.76 11.45 13.32
CA ARG A 233 34.00 10.68 13.12
C ARG A 233 34.08 9.43 14.01
N TYR A 234 33.56 9.53 15.23
CA TYR A 234 33.48 8.41 16.16
C TYR A 234 32.60 7.28 15.62
N PHE A 235 31.39 7.60 15.15
CA PHE A 235 30.45 6.61 14.60
C PHE A 235 30.89 6.07 13.23
N GLU A 236 31.48 6.88 12.36
CA GLU A 236 32.12 6.39 11.11
C GLU A 236 33.19 5.34 11.41
N LYS A 237 34.05 5.60 12.40
CA LYS A 237 35.10 4.66 12.80
C LYS A 237 34.51 3.39 13.44
N MET A 238 33.44 3.53 14.23
CA MET A 238 32.75 2.36 14.79
C MET A 238 32.14 1.49 13.72
N ALA A 239 31.51 2.10 12.71
CA ALA A 239 30.93 1.39 11.59
C ALA A 239 32.02 0.66 10.78
N GLN A 240 33.11 1.36 10.45
CA GLN A 240 34.24 0.78 9.73
C GLN A 240 34.83 -0.44 10.45
N ASN A 241 35.02 -0.36 11.77
CA ASN A 241 35.61 -1.46 12.55
C ASN A 241 34.73 -2.71 12.60
N ARG A 242 33.43 -2.57 12.33
CA ARG A 242 32.43 -3.64 12.40
C ARG A 242 31.92 -4.07 11.02
N GLY A 243 32.40 -3.45 9.95
CA GLY A 243 31.89 -3.69 8.59
C GLY A 243 30.44 -3.20 8.39
N LEU A 244 30.00 -2.23 9.19
CA LEU A 244 28.65 -1.64 9.09
C LEU A 244 28.62 -0.53 8.04
N LEU A 245 27.46 -0.37 7.41
CA LEU A 245 27.16 0.75 6.54
C LEU A 245 27.09 2.06 7.34
N VAL A 246 27.45 3.15 6.68
CA VAL A 246 27.28 4.49 7.22
C VAL A 246 26.15 5.17 6.46
N THR A 247 25.18 5.70 7.19
CA THR A 247 24.09 6.52 6.62
C THR A 247 24.09 7.92 7.21
N GLY A 248 23.18 8.75 6.71
CA GLY A 248 22.94 10.06 7.26
C GLY A 248 21.61 10.63 6.86
N GLY A 249 21.05 11.45 7.74
CA GLY A 249 19.85 12.19 7.47
C GLY A 249 19.70 13.41 8.38
N SER A 250 18.81 14.32 7.99
CA SER A 250 18.60 15.57 8.72
C SER A 250 17.68 15.42 9.92
N ASP A 251 16.86 14.35 9.94
CA ASP A 251 15.74 14.18 10.87
C ASP A 251 14.74 15.35 10.76
N PHE A 252 14.46 15.73 9.51
CA PHE A 252 13.58 16.84 9.15
C PHE A 252 12.11 16.54 9.49
N HIS A 253 11.43 17.52 10.10
CA HIS A 253 10.01 17.46 10.46
C HIS A 253 9.20 18.69 10.01
N GLY A 254 9.78 19.54 9.14
CA GLY A 254 9.21 20.82 8.72
C GLY A 254 9.01 21.80 9.88
N ASP A 255 7.82 22.38 10.01
CA ASP A 255 7.49 23.42 11.01
C ASP A 255 7.63 22.95 12.47
N MET A 256 7.72 21.64 12.72
CA MET A 256 8.01 21.09 14.06
C MET A 256 9.46 21.31 14.49
N LYS A 257 10.38 21.42 13.53
CA LYS A 257 11.81 21.71 13.73
C LYS A 257 12.25 22.76 12.71
N PRO A 258 11.77 24.01 12.82
CA PRO A 258 11.94 25.04 11.79
C PRO A 258 13.40 25.39 11.47
N GLU A 259 14.32 25.09 12.39
CA GLU A 259 15.76 25.25 12.22
C GLU A 259 16.43 24.13 11.40
N VAL A 260 15.77 22.99 11.23
CA VAL A 260 16.28 21.83 10.50
C VAL A 260 15.85 21.92 9.04
N GLN A 261 16.82 21.93 8.13
CA GLN A 261 16.58 21.92 6.68
C GLN A 261 16.99 20.58 6.07
N MET A 262 16.19 20.06 5.14
CA MET A 262 16.53 18.83 4.43
C MET A 262 17.92 18.91 3.77
N GLY A 263 18.70 17.85 3.99
CA GLY A 263 20.08 17.68 3.54
C GLY A 263 21.12 18.55 4.25
N ARG A 264 20.72 19.54 5.05
CA ARG A 264 21.64 20.49 5.72
C ARG A 264 21.53 20.52 7.24
N GLY A 265 20.51 19.92 7.82
CA GLY A 265 20.27 19.97 9.26
C GLY A 265 20.15 21.42 9.73
N THR A 266 20.83 21.77 10.82
CA THR A 266 20.96 23.15 11.33
C THR A 266 22.10 23.94 10.66
N GLY A 267 22.58 23.47 9.52
CA GLY A 267 23.70 24.04 8.74
C GLY A 267 25.04 23.34 8.95
N ASN A 268 25.10 22.34 9.84
CA ASN A 268 26.27 21.52 10.12
C ASN A 268 26.34 20.22 9.30
N LEU A 269 25.25 19.85 8.60
CA LEU A 269 25.14 18.55 7.95
C LEU A 269 25.54 18.63 6.47
N HIS A 270 26.37 17.68 6.05
CA HIS A 270 26.65 17.40 4.66
C HIS A 270 26.78 15.90 4.45
N ILE A 271 25.81 15.31 3.75
CA ILE A 271 25.76 13.86 3.53
C ILE A 271 26.24 13.55 2.09
N PRO A 272 27.37 12.85 1.93
CA PRO A 272 27.92 12.51 0.61
C PRO A 272 27.03 11.54 -0.17
N CYS A 273 26.96 11.70 -1.51
CA CYS A 273 26.18 10.82 -2.37
C CYS A 273 26.63 9.35 -2.36
N HIS A 274 27.92 9.07 -2.16
CA HIS A 274 28.44 7.71 -2.15
C HIS A 274 27.84 6.84 -1.01
N LEU A 275 27.32 7.45 0.05
CA LEU A 275 26.64 6.71 1.12
C LEU A 275 25.33 6.08 0.63
N PHE A 276 24.58 6.79 -0.23
CA PHE A 276 23.41 6.23 -0.90
C PHE A 276 23.80 5.10 -1.85
N GLU A 277 24.85 5.28 -2.65
CA GLU A 277 25.33 4.25 -3.58
C GLU A 277 25.74 2.96 -2.84
N ASN A 278 26.44 3.09 -1.71
CA ASN A 278 26.80 1.96 -0.86
C ASN A 278 25.58 1.24 -0.29
N LEU A 279 24.59 2.00 0.20
CA LEU A 279 23.34 1.46 0.72
C LEU A 279 22.53 0.74 -0.37
N SER A 280 22.38 1.35 -1.55
CA SER A 280 21.69 0.76 -2.70
C SER A 280 22.34 -0.54 -3.17
N ASN A 281 23.67 -0.59 -3.18
CA ASN A 281 24.40 -1.83 -3.51
C ASN A 281 24.15 -2.93 -2.47
N ALA A 282 24.16 -2.59 -1.17
CA ALA A 282 23.88 -3.55 -0.11
C ALA A 282 22.45 -4.12 -0.19
N VAL A 283 21.45 -3.27 -0.45
CA VAL A 283 20.06 -3.70 -0.68
C VAL A 283 19.98 -4.64 -1.90
N ALA A 284 20.62 -4.28 -3.00
CA ALA A 284 20.62 -5.10 -4.21
C ALA A 284 21.27 -6.48 -4.02
N ASP A 285 22.24 -6.61 -3.09
CA ASP A 285 22.87 -7.88 -2.77
C ASP A 285 22.01 -8.73 -1.82
N LEU A 286 21.24 -8.13 -0.92
CA LEU A 286 20.28 -8.84 -0.06
C LEU A 286 19.21 -9.59 -0.88
N HIS A 287 18.71 -8.97 -1.94
CA HIS A 287 17.69 -9.58 -2.81
C HIS A 287 18.17 -10.81 -3.60
N LYS A 288 19.48 -11.09 -3.63
CA LYS A 288 20.06 -12.26 -4.32
C LYS A 288 20.25 -13.47 -3.39
N SER A 289 19.85 -13.37 -2.12
CA SER A 289 20.06 -14.39 -1.09
C SER A 289 19.10 -15.58 -1.22
N PRO A 290 19.56 -16.84 -1.02
CA PRO A 290 18.68 -18.02 -0.96
C PRO A 290 17.62 -17.97 0.14
N ALA A 291 17.92 -17.34 1.28
CA ALA A 291 16.97 -17.19 2.40
C ALA A 291 15.75 -16.33 2.02
N ALA A 292 15.83 -15.57 0.93
CA ALA A 292 14.72 -14.81 0.40
C ALA A 292 13.61 -15.73 -0.15
N LEU A 293 13.96 -16.88 -0.73
CA LEU A 293 12.97 -17.77 -1.36
C LEU A 293 12.01 -18.42 -0.36
N GLU A 294 12.45 -18.67 0.87
CA GLU A 294 11.58 -19.20 1.94
C GLU A 294 10.43 -18.23 2.25
N ILE A 295 10.67 -16.91 2.17
CA ILE A 295 9.65 -15.88 2.38
C ILE A 295 8.60 -15.94 1.26
N LEU A 296 9.03 -16.12 0.00
CA LEU A 296 8.10 -16.26 -1.11
C LEU A 296 7.26 -17.54 -0.97
N GLU A 297 7.86 -18.65 -0.56
CA GLU A 297 7.14 -19.91 -0.31
C GLU A 297 6.08 -19.76 0.79
N GLU A 298 6.39 -19.03 1.87
CA GLU A 298 5.43 -18.67 2.91
C GLU A 298 4.29 -17.82 2.35
N ASN A 299 4.60 -16.80 1.53
CA ASN A 299 3.60 -15.92 0.91
C ASN A 299 2.69 -16.68 -0.08
N LEU A 300 3.23 -17.66 -0.78
CA LEU A 300 2.49 -18.55 -1.68
C LEU A 300 1.65 -19.59 -0.91
N GLY A 301 2.00 -19.88 0.34
CA GLY A 301 1.43 -21.01 1.09
C GLY A 301 1.90 -22.37 0.58
N HIS A 302 3.05 -22.42 -0.12
CA HIS A 302 3.61 -23.65 -0.70
C HIS A 302 5.13 -23.70 -0.58
N THR A 303 5.64 -24.81 -0.03
CA THR A 303 7.08 -25.11 -0.02
C THR A 303 7.38 -26.09 -1.14
N PHE A 304 8.18 -25.67 -2.12
CA PHE A 304 8.54 -26.46 -3.28
C PHE A 304 9.40 -27.66 -2.90
N THR A 305 9.03 -28.83 -3.45
CA THR A 305 9.88 -30.02 -3.38
C THR A 305 11.10 -29.86 -4.28
N ASP A 306 10.89 -29.33 -5.50
CA ASP A 306 11.95 -28.95 -6.43
C ASP A 306 12.19 -27.43 -6.43
N LYS A 307 13.26 -26.99 -5.75
CA LYS A 307 13.65 -25.57 -5.68
C LYS A 307 14.10 -25.00 -7.03
N GLU A 308 14.61 -25.83 -7.95
CA GLU A 308 15.00 -25.36 -9.29
C GLU A 308 13.79 -25.00 -10.14
N LEU A 309 12.64 -25.62 -9.87
CA LEU A 309 11.40 -25.30 -10.55
C LEU A 309 10.93 -23.87 -10.21
N LEU A 310 10.95 -23.50 -8.92
CA LEU A 310 10.69 -22.13 -8.48
C LEU A 310 11.76 -21.17 -9.02
N ALA A 311 13.04 -21.52 -8.90
CA ALA A 311 14.11 -20.67 -9.41
C ALA A 311 13.96 -20.40 -10.92
N THR A 312 13.53 -21.40 -11.71
CA THR A 312 13.26 -21.24 -13.14
C THR A 312 12.06 -20.32 -13.40
N ALA A 313 10.97 -20.45 -12.63
CA ALA A 313 9.82 -19.55 -12.75
C ALA A 313 10.17 -18.08 -12.49
N LEU A 314 11.15 -17.83 -11.62
CA LEU A 314 11.63 -16.49 -11.25
C LEU A 314 12.69 -15.91 -12.20
N ARG A 315 13.20 -16.69 -13.18
CA ARG A 315 14.22 -16.23 -14.14
C ARG A 315 13.58 -15.55 -15.33
N HIS A 316 13.64 -14.22 -15.35
CA HIS A 316 13.25 -13.46 -16.53
C HIS A 316 14.29 -13.63 -17.66
N SER A 317 13.83 -13.56 -18.91
CA SER A 317 14.69 -13.68 -20.10
C SER A 317 15.90 -12.73 -20.09
N SER A 318 15.75 -11.52 -19.54
CA SER A 318 16.87 -10.55 -19.41
C SER A 318 18.03 -11.09 -18.57
N TYR A 319 17.74 -11.87 -17.52
CA TYR A 319 18.76 -12.43 -16.65
C TYR A 319 19.52 -13.55 -17.36
N VAL A 320 18.79 -14.42 -18.05
CA VAL A 320 19.37 -15.52 -18.83
C VAL A 320 20.25 -14.99 -19.96
N ASN A 321 19.82 -13.94 -20.66
CA ASN A 321 20.58 -13.31 -21.75
C ASN A 321 21.89 -12.65 -21.29
N GLU A 322 21.96 -12.19 -20.04
CA GLU A 322 23.18 -11.62 -19.45
C GLU A 322 24.07 -12.68 -18.77
N SER A 323 23.54 -13.88 -18.53
CA SER A 323 24.30 -14.98 -17.92
C SER A 323 25.30 -15.60 -18.89
N GLN A 324 26.42 -16.05 -18.35
CA GLN A 324 27.40 -16.86 -19.11
C GLN A 324 27.00 -18.34 -19.17
N ASP A 325 26.01 -18.76 -18.38
CA ASP A 325 25.54 -20.14 -18.33
C ASP A 325 24.46 -20.39 -19.38
N VAL A 326 24.86 -21.10 -20.44
CA VAL A 326 24.00 -21.48 -21.57
C VAL A 326 22.96 -22.55 -21.24
N THR A 327 23.01 -23.15 -20.05
CA THR A 327 22.05 -24.18 -19.63
C THR A 327 20.83 -23.60 -18.92
N LEU A 328 20.89 -22.33 -18.52
CA LEU A 328 19.77 -21.64 -17.89
C LEU A 328 18.60 -21.48 -18.86
N CYS A 329 17.41 -21.79 -18.35
CA CYS A 329 16.15 -21.54 -19.02
C CYS A 329 15.45 -20.37 -18.32
N ASP A 330 14.75 -19.55 -19.11
CA ASP A 330 13.84 -18.54 -18.61
C ASP A 330 12.46 -19.12 -18.29
N ASN A 331 11.59 -18.25 -17.79
CA ASN A 331 10.26 -18.61 -17.30
C ASN A 331 9.19 -18.73 -18.40
N GLN A 332 9.47 -18.41 -19.67
CA GLN A 332 8.45 -18.26 -20.73
C GLN A 332 7.64 -19.53 -21.02
N ARG A 333 8.27 -20.70 -20.88
CA ARG A 333 7.56 -21.98 -21.05
C ARG A 333 6.59 -22.29 -19.90
N LEU A 334 6.94 -21.82 -18.70
CA LEU A 334 6.09 -21.93 -17.52
C LEU A 334 4.95 -20.92 -17.60
N GLU A 335 5.23 -19.67 -17.98
CA GLU A 335 4.23 -18.63 -18.28
C GLU A 335 3.11 -19.17 -19.19
N PHE A 336 3.47 -19.74 -20.34
CA PHE A 336 2.52 -20.35 -21.28
C PHE A 336 1.59 -21.41 -20.64
N MET A 337 2.11 -22.24 -19.73
CA MET A 337 1.30 -23.23 -19.02
C MET A 337 0.45 -22.57 -17.91
N GLY A 338 1.01 -21.54 -17.27
CA GLY A 338 0.43 -20.82 -16.16
C GLY A 338 -0.86 -20.11 -16.52
N ASP A 339 -0.88 -19.42 -17.68
CA ASP A 339 -2.09 -18.79 -18.23
C ASP A 339 -3.25 -19.80 -18.35
N ALA A 340 -2.98 -20.99 -18.90
CA ALA A 340 -4.00 -22.03 -19.04
C ALA A 340 -4.51 -22.56 -17.69
N VAL A 341 -3.61 -22.74 -16.71
CA VAL A 341 -3.97 -23.17 -15.35
C VAL A 341 -4.84 -22.11 -14.66
N LEU A 342 -4.41 -20.85 -14.68
CA LEU A 342 -5.13 -19.72 -14.10
C LEU A 342 -6.50 -19.52 -14.75
N GLY A 343 -6.56 -19.50 -16.07
CA GLY A 343 -7.80 -19.31 -16.82
C GLY A 343 -8.88 -20.36 -16.51
N LEU A 344 -8.47 -21.60 -16.27
CA LEU A 344 -9.39 -22.67 -15.86
C LEU A 344 -9.83 -22.50 -14.40
N VAL A 345 -8.89 -22.33 -13.47
CA VAL A 345 -9.19 -22.26 -12.02
C VAL A 345 -10.04 -21.04 -11.70
N ILE A 346 -9.70 -19.86 -12.23
CA ILE A 346 -10.48 -18.64 -12.02
C ILE A 346 -11.86 -18.77 -12.66
N GLY A 347 -11.96 -19.40 -13.83
CA GLY A 347 -13.26 -19.68 -14.46
C GLY A 347 -14.17 -20.54 -13.59
N GLU A 348 -13.63 -21.64 -13.03
CA GLU A 348 -14.34 -22.50 -12.10
C GLU A 348 -14.74 -21.72 -10.82
N PHE A 349 -13.80 -20.97 -10.24
CA PHE A 349 -14.05 -20.23 -9.00
C PHE A 349 -15.17 -19.17 -9.15
N LEU A 350 -15.19 -18.44 -10.27
CA LEU A 350 -16.24 -17.47 -10.55
C LEU A 350 -17.62 -18.14 -10.72
N MET A 351 -17.68 -19.31 -11.37
CA MET A 351 -18.93 -20.07 -11.50
C MET A 351 -19.46 -20.56 -10.15
N GLU A 352 -18.56 -20.94 -9.24
CA GLU A 352 -18.91 -21.35 -7.87
C GLU A 352 -19.42 -20.17 -7.02
N GLN A 353 -18.75 -19.02 -7.10
CA GLN A 353 -19.06 -17.84 -6.28
C GLN A 353 -20.24 -17.02 -6.81
N ALA A 354 -20.53 -17.08 -8.11
CA ALA A 354 -21.62 -16.34 -8.74
C ALA A 354 -22.50 -17.23 -9.65
N PRO A 355 -23.25 -18.21 -9.10
CA PRO A 355 -24.00 -19.19 -9.90
C PRO A 355 -25.06 -18.60 -10.84
N GLU A 356 -25.61 -17.43 -10.49
CA GLU A 356 -26.67 -16.75 -11.25
C GLU A 356 -26.13 -15.74 -12.28
N MET A 357 -24.81 -15.58 -12.38
CA MET A 357 -24.20 -14.62 -13.29
C MET A 357 -24.19 -15.13 -14.73
N LYS A 358 -24.47 -14.24 -15.68
CA LYS A 358 -24.45 -14.57 -17.12
C LYS A 358 -23.02 -14.84 -17.60
N GLU A 359 -22.87 -15.74 -18.58
CA GLU A 359 -21.59 -16.09 -19.20
C GLU A 359 -20.77 -14.85 -19.62
N GLY A 360 -21.40 -13.86 -20.26
CA GLY A 360 -20.70 -12.66 -20.72
C GLY A 360 -20.08 -11.84 -19.59
N ASP A 361 -20.69 -11.81 -18.40
CA ASP A 361 -20.16 -11.09 -17.25
C ASP A 361 -19.07 -11.89 -16.53
N LEU A 362 -19.25 -13.22 -16.42
CA LEU A 362 -18.20 -14.14 -15.96
C LEU A 362 -16.94 -14.05 -16.82
N SER A 363 -17.10 -14.01 -18.15
CA SER A 363 -16.02 -13.85 -19.12
C SER A 363 -15.28 -12.51 -18.95
N LYS A 364 -16.00 -11.41 -18.70
CA LYS A 364 -15.39 -10.09 -18.40
C LYS A 364 -14.63 -10.10 -17.07
N MET A 365 -15.22 -10.67 -16.02
CA MET A 365 -14.58 -10.75 -14.70
C MET A 365 -13.29 -11.57 -14.77
N ARG A 366 -13.35 -12.75 -15.38
CA ARG A 366 -12.17 -13.59 -15.60
C ARG A 366 -11.11 -12.82 -16.38
N ALA A 367 -11.46 -12.22 -17.51
CA ALA A 367 -10.52 -11.46 -18.32
C ALA A 367 -9.87 -10.30 -17.57
N GLY A 368 -10.56 -9.67 -16.61
CA GLY A 368 -9.97 -8.68 -15.72
C GLY A 368 -8.97 -9.29 -14.73
N LEU A 369 -9.36 -10.38 -14.05
CA LEU A 369 -8.55 -11.05 -13.05
C LEU A 369 -7.26 -11.67 -13.60
N VAL A 370 -7.35 -12.30 -14.78
CA VAL A 370 -6.19 -12.92 -15.46
C VAL A 370 -5.59 -12.02 -16.55
N SER A 371 -5.81 -10.70 -16.48
CA SER A 371 -5.10 -9.74 -17.34
C SER A 371 -3.76 -9.35 -16.72
N GLU A 372 -2.85 -8.79 -17.53
CA GLU A 372 -1.58 -8.24 -17.05
C GLU A 372 -1.74 -7.33 -15.81
N PRO A 373 -2.65 -6.32 -15.77
CA PRO A 373 -2.86 -5.54 -14.55
C PRO A 373 -3.40 -6.34 -13.35
N GLY A 374 -4.29 -7.32 -13.60
CA GLY A 374 -4.87 -8.17 -12.57
C GLY A 374 -3.82 -9.07 -11.93
N LEU A 375 -3.06 -9.79 -12.75
CA LEU A 375 -1.98 -10.67 -12.28
C LEU A 375 -0.82 -9.89 -11.67
N ALA A 376 -0.49 -8.70 -12.18
CA ALA A 376 0.50 -7.83 -11.54
C ALA A 376 0.06 -7.35 -10.15
N THR A 377 -1.25 -7.18 -9.93
CA THR A 377 -1.80 -6.88 -8.59
C THR A 377 -1.61 -8.07 -7.66
N MET A 378 -1.93 -9.28 -8.12
CA MET A 378 -1.71 -10.51 -7.34
C MET A 378 -0.24 -10.77 -7.04
N ALA A 379 0.64 -10.54 -8.01
CA ALA A 379 2.08 -10.64 -7.85
C ALA A 379 2.60 -9.72 -6.75
N ARG A 380 2.12 -8.47 -6.70
CA ARG A 380 2.46 -7.54 -5.60
C ARG A 380 1.92 -8.03 -4.26
N LYS A 381 0.69 -8.56 -4.18
CA LYS A 381 0.10 -9.08 -2.94
C LYS A 381 0.94 -10.18 -2.26
N ILE A 382 1.70 -10.94 -3.04
CA ILE A 382 2.64 -11.97 -2.54
C ILE A 382 4.11 -11.52 -2.56
N ASP A 383 4.35 -10.24 -2.83
CA ASP A 383 5.69 -9.62 -2.91
C ASP A 383 6.62 -10.27 -3.96
N LEU A 384 6.06 -10.71 -5.08
CA LEU A 384 6.77 -11.52 -6.08
C LEU A 384 7.95 -10.77 -6.71
N GLY A 385 7.78 -9.47 -6.99
CA GLY A 385 8.75 -8.64 -7.71
C GLY A 385 10.16 -8.68 -7.13
N ARG A 386 10.26 -8.74 -5.79
CA ARG A 386 11.52 -8.80 -5.05
C ARG A 386 12.36 -10.03 -5.36
N PHE A 387 11.74 -11.13 -5.78
CA PHE A 387 12.41 -12.42 -6.00
C PHE A 387 12.74 -12.69 -7.46
N ILE A 388 12.35 -11.80 -8.37
CA ILE A 388 12.55 -11.98 -9.80
C ILE A 388 14.03 -11.74 -10.14
N SER A 389 14.65 -12.74 -10.77
CA SER A 389 15.99 -12.61 -11.31
C SER A 389 15.95 -11.80 -12.61
N LEU A 390 16.44 -10.57 -12.55
CA LEU A 390 16.50 -9.63 -13.66
C LEU A 390 17.95 -9.37 -14.10
N GLY A 391 18.12 -9.10 -15.39
CA GLY A 391 19.39 -8.59 -15.91
C GLY A 391 19.67 -7.20 -15.33
N LYS A 392 20.94 -6.79 -15.29
CA LYS A 392 21.36 -5.53 -14.69
C LYS A 392 20.65 -4.34 -15.33
N GLY A 393 20.49 -4.33 -16.65
CA GLY A 393 19.79 -3.25 -17.35
C GLY A 393 18.30 -3.20 -16.99
N GLU A 394 17.67 -4.36 -16.89
CA GLU A 394 16.25 -4.49 -16.58
C GLU A 394 15.95 -4.08 -15.14
N TRP A 395 16.80 -4.51 -14.19
CA TRP A 395 16.74 -4.11 -12.79
C TRP A 395 16.84 -2.59 -12.62
N LEU A 396 17.84 -1.96 -13.26
CA LEU A 396 18.04 -0.50 -13.20
C LEU A 396 16.87 0.28 -13.80
N SER A 397 16.10 -0.32 -14.71
CA SER A 397 14.91 0.30 -15.30
C SER A 397 13.63 0.08 -14.49
N GLY A 398 13.72 -0.49 -13.28
CA GLY A 398 12.58 -0.80 -12.43
C GLY A 398 11.80 -2.02 -12.87
N GLY A 399 12.45 -3.00 -13.52
CA GLY A 399 11.79 -4.19 -14.07
C GLY A 399 10.96 -4.98 -13.06
N ALA A 400 11.37 -5.01 -11.79
CA ALA A 400 10.66 -5.72 -10.71
C ALA A 400 9.25 -5.16 -10.43
N GLU A 401 8.97 -3.93 -10.83
CA GLU A 401 7.67 -3.27 -10.66
C GLU A 401 6.85 -3.19 -11.96
N LYS A 402 7.37 -3.66 -13.10
CA LYS A 402 6.65 -3.61 -14.37
C LYS A 402 5.53 -4.64 -14.38
N ASN A 403 4.32 -4.21 -14.73
CA ASN A 403 3.16 -5.09 -14.76
C ASN A 403 3.35 -6.31 -15.65
N SER A 404 3.96 -6.16 -16.84
CA SER A 404 4.25 -7.28 -17.73
C SER A 404 5.13 -8.34 -17.06
N ILE A 405 6.27 -7.95 -16.48
CA ILE A 405 7.20 -8.89 -15.83
C ILE A 405 6.56 -9.56 -14.62
N LEU A 406 5.79 -8.81 -13.83
CA LEU A 406 5.08 -9.32 -12.67
C LEU A 406 4.00 -10.35 -13.06
N ALA A 407 3.21 -10.04 -14.09
CA ALA A 407 2.17 -10.93 -14.60
C ALA A 407 2.78 -12.23 -15.16
N ASP A 408 3.75 -12.13 -16.06
CA ASP A 408 4.39 -13.29 -16.70
C ASP A 408 5.04 -14.20 -15.65
N THR A 409 5.71 -13.61 -14.66
CA THR A 409 6.32 -14.36 -13.56
C THR A 409 5.27 -15.01 -12.66
N PHE A 410 4.15 -14.34 -12.40
CA PHE A 410 3.07 -14.91 -11.60
C PHE A 410 2.48 -16.16 -12.28
N GLU A 411 2.22 -16.08 -13.59
CA GLU A 411 1.78 -17.23 -14.39
C GLU A 411 2.81 -18.38 -14.31
N ALA A 412 4.10 -18.06 -14.51
CA ALA A 412 5.16 -19.04 -14.42
C ALA A 412 5.26 -19.73 -13.05
N VAL A 413 5.05 -18.99 -11.95
CA VAL A 413 5.02 -19.56 -10.59
C VAL A 413 3.80 -20.45 -10.41
N MET A 414 2.63 -20.09 -10.92
CA MET A 414 1.44 -20.96 -10.85
C MET A 414 1.64 -22.26 -11.64
N ALA A 415 2.33 -22.21 -12.79
CA ALA A 415 2.73 -23.40 -13.52
C ALA A 415 3.75 -24.25 -12.75
N ALA A 416 4.71 -23.62 -12.06
CA ALA A 416 5.66 -24.32 -11.21
C ALA A 416 4.95 -25.06 -10.06
N ILE A 417 3.99 -24.41 -9.38
CA ILE A 417 3.18 -25.05 -8.33
C ILE A 417 2.38 -26.22 -8.92
N TYR A 418 1.77 -26.03 -10.10
CA TYR A 418 1.06 -27.09 -10.81
C TYR A 418 1.93 -28.32 -11.10
N LEU A 419 3.17 -28.11 -11.53
CA LEU A 419 4.10 -29.19 -11.83
C LEU A 419 4.63 -29.89 -10.56
N ASP A 420 4.69 -29.19 -9.42
CA ASP A 420 5.15 -29.74 -8.14
C ASP A 420 4.03 -30.51 -7.40
N LEU A 421 2.80 -29.97 -7.38
CA LEU A 421 1.69 -30.50 -6.58
C LEU A 421 0.57 -31.20 -7.39
N GLY A 422 0.44 -30.88 -8.68
CA GLY A 422 -0.71 -31.25 -9.49
C GLY A 422 -1.90 -30.29 -9.37
N PHE A 423 -2.95 -30.53 -10.16
CA PHE A 423 -4.02 -29.56 -10.41
C PHE A 423 -4.87 -29.24 -9.17
N ILE A 424 -5.31 -30.25 -8.41
CA ILE A 424 -6.31 -30.06 -7.33
C ILE A 424 -5.76 -29.11 -6.26
N GLN A 425 -4.54 -29.35 -5.79
CA GLN A 425 -3.89 -28.54 -4.77
C GLN A 425 -3.59 -27.14 -5.29
N THR A 426 -3.12 -27.02 -6.53
CA THR A 426 -2.87 -25.73 -7.18
C THR A 426 -4.15 -24.91 -7.30
N ALA A 427 -5.27 -25.55 -7.64
CA ALA A 427 -6.56 -24.88 -7.75
C ALA A 427 -7.02 -24.30 -6.41
N HIS A 428 -6.86 -25.03 -5.30
CA HIS A 428 -7.15 -24.49 -3.97
C HIS A 428 -6.27 -23.29 -3.63
N LEU A 429 -4.96 -23.39 -3.86
CA LEU A 429 -4.02 -22.30 -3.60
C LEU A 429 -4.38 -21.03 -4.40
N ILE A 430 -4.68 -21.17 -5.69
CA ILE A 430 -5.12 -20.04 -6.53
C ILE A 430 -6.44 -19.46 -6.01
N LYS A 431 -7.42 -20.29 -5.64
CA LYS A 431 -8.69 -19.80 -5.10
C LYS A 431 -8.49 -19.00 -3.81
N ASP A 432 -7.62 -19.47 -2.92
CA ASP A 432 -7.29 -18.78 -1.66
C ASP A 432 -6.60 -17.44 -1.95
N LEU A 433 -5.66 -17.38 -2.90
CA LEU A 433 -4.99 -16.14 -3.29
C LEU A 433 -5.97 -15.08 -3.83
N PHE A 434 -6.92 -15.49 -4.67
CA PHE A 434 -7.88 -14.62 -5.37
C PHE A 434 -9.20 -14.40 -4.62
N GLN A 435 -9.34 -14.92 -3.40
CA GLN A 435 -10.61 -14.93 -2.68
C GLN A 435 -11.18 -13.51 -2.48
N ASP A 436 -10.33 -12.58 -2.04
CA ASP A 436 -10.75 -11.20 -1.76
C ASP A 436 -11.11 -10.45 -3.04
N GLU A 437 -10.34 -10.65 -4.11
CA GLU A 437 -10.53 -10.01 -5.40
C GLU A 437 -11.83 -10.48 -6.06
N VAL A 438 -12.12 -11.78 -6.00
CA VAL A 438 -13.39 -12.32 -6.48
C VAL A 438 -14.57 -11.83 -5.65
N ALA A 439 -14.45 -11.75 -4.33
CA ALA A 439 -15.50 -11.22 -3.46
C ALA A 439 -15.77 -9.73 -3.73
N HIS A 440 -14.71 -8.93 -3.91
CA HIS A 440 -14.81 -7.52 -4.23
C HIS A 440 -15.45 -7.29 -5.61
N ILE A 441 -15.01 -8.02 -6.64
CA ILE A 441 -15.59 -7.89 -7.97
C ILE A 441 -17.05 -8.36 -7.96
N SER A 442 -17.39 -9.46 -7.28
CA SER A 442 -18.77 -9.96 -7.23
C SER A 442 -19.72 -9.00 -6.52
N SER A 443 -19.28 -8.33 -5.45
CA SER A 443 -20.05 -7.29 -4.78
C SER A 443 -20.20 -6.03 -5.64
N SER A 444 -19.14 -5.61 -6.34
CA SER A 444 -19.18 -4.51 -7.30
C SER A 444 -19.89 -4.83 -8.62
N ALA A 445 -20.01 -6.12 -8.98
CA ALA A 445 -20.62 -6.58 -10.23
C ALA A 445 -22.14 -6.40 -10.25
N THR A 446 -22.76 -6.18 -9.08
CA THR A 446 -24.12 -5.64 -9.00
C THR A 446 -24.23 -4.18 -9.50
N VAL A 447 -23.09 -3.52 -9.78
CA VAL A 447 -22.94 -2.13 -10.21
C VAL A 447 -21.92 -2.01 -11.37
N VAL A 448 -21.92 -2.91 -12.36
CA VAL A 448 -21.21 -2.62 -13.62
C VAL A 448 -22.05 -1.66 -14.48
N ASP A 449 -21.50 -0.47 -14.73
CA ASP A 449 -22.02 0.63 -15.57
C ASP A 449 -22.17 0.26 -17.07
N ASP A 450 -22.68 -0.93 -17.41
CA ASP A 450 -23.12 -1.25 -18.78
C ASP A 450 -24.61 -0.97 -18.98
N HIS A 451 -25.00 0.24 -18.59
CA HIS A 451 -26.36 0.72 -18.71
C HIS A 451 -26.85 0.80 -20.16
N LYS A 452 -25.94 0.90 -21.15
CA LYS A 452 -26.26 0.89 -22.58
C LYS A 452 -26.79 -0.48 -23.03
N SER A 453 -26.09 -1.56 -22.69
CA SER A 453 -26.54 -2.91 -23.00
C SER A 453 -27.81 -3.25 -22.22
N LEU A 454 -27.85 -2.93 -20.91
CA LEU A 454 -29.03 -3.15 -20.06
C LEU A 454 -30.27 -2.41 -20.56
N LEU A 455 -30.12 -1.17 -21.03
CA LEU A 455 -31.21 -0.41 -21.62
C LEU A 455 -31.68 -1.02 -22.94
N GLN A 456 -30.75 -1.47 -23.78
CA GLN A 456 -31.10 -2.09 -25.05
C GLN A 456 -31.89 -3.40 -24.85
N GLU A 457 -31.45 -4.26 -23.93
CA GLU A 457 -32.17 -5.48 -23.55
C GLU A 457 -33.58 -5.14 -23.02
N TYR A 458 -33.68 -4.21 -22.07
CA TYR A 458 -34.95 -3.80 -21.46
C TYR A 458 -35.96 -3.27 -22.47
N VAL A 459 -35.51 -2.50 -23.47
CA VAL A 459 -36.37 -1.90 -24.49
C VAL A 459 -36.80 -2.94 -25.54
N GLN A 460 -35.92 -3.89 -25.86
CA GLN A 460 -36.26 -5.02 -26.73
C GLN A 460 -37.31 -5.94 -26.09
N GLU A 461 -37.22 -6.23 -24.79
CA GLU A 461 -38.25 -6.97 -24.05
C GLU A 461 -39.62 -6.29 -24.07
N MET A 462 -39.64 -4.95 -24.11
CA MET A 462 -40.88 -4.16 -24.22
C MET A 462 -41.44 -4.07 -25.64
N GLY A 463 -40.76 -4.64 -26.65
CA GLY A 463 -41.17 -4.56 -28.05
C GLY A 463 -40.94 -3.18 -28.69
N GLU A 464 -40.07 -2.36 -28.10
CA GLU A 464 -39.83 -0.97 -28.49
C GLU A 464 -38.57 -0.81 -29.36
N THR A 465 -38.45 0.33 -30.03
CA THR A 465 -37.29 0.59 -30.91
C THR A 465 -36.01 0.86 -30.14
N ALA A 466 -34.87 0.38 -30.67
CA ALA A 466 -33.56 0.51 -30.03
C ALA A 466 -33.19 1.97 -29.67
N PRO A 467 -32.48 2.19 -28.54
CA PRO A 467 -32.10 3.52 -28.08
C PRO A 467 -31.16 4.24 -29.07
N ARG A 468 -31.38 5.55 -29.30
CA ARG A 468 -30.54 6.38 -30.18
C ARG A 468 -29.73 7.40 -29.39
N TYR A 469 -28.43 7.44 -29.65
CA TYR A 469 -27.47 8.35 -29.01
C TYR A 469 -27.00 9.43 -29.99
N ALA A 470 -26.84 10.66 -29.51
CA ALA A 470 -26.30 11.77 -30.27
C ALA A 470 -25.39 12.64 -29.38
N VAL A 471 -24.14 12.84 -29.79
CA VAL A 471 -23.22 13.78 -29.13
C VAL A 471 -23.74 15.20 -29.38
N CYS A 472 -24.00 15.95 -28.31
CA CYS A 472 -24.59 17.29 -28.37
C CYS A 472 -23.62 18.40 -27.93
N GLY A 473 -22.52 18.05 -27.27
CA GLY A 473 -21.52 19.01 -26.84
C GLY A 473 -20.20 18.34 -26.48
N GLU A 474 -19.10 19.06 -26.70
CA GLU A 474 -17.75 18.71 -26.23
C GLU A 474 -17.15 19.98 -25.61
N GLN A 475 -16.64 19.90 -24.36
CA GLN A 475 -16.07 21.04 -23.63
C GLN A 475 -14.79 20.63 -22.88
N GLY A 476 -13.87 21.59 -22.70
CA GLY A 476 -12.60 21.39 -21.99
C GLY A 476 -11.37 21.23 -22.89
N PRO A 477 -10.16 21.36 -22.34
CA PRO A 477 -8.91 21.18 -23.09
C PRO A 477 -8.70 19.71 -23.46
N ASP A 478 -7.88 19.41 -24.47
CA ASP A 478 -7.72 18.06 -25.04
C ASP A 478 -7.39 16.96 -24.00
N HIS A 479 -6.65 17.30 -22.95
CA HIS A 479 -6.28 16.40 -21.85
C HIS A 479 -7.34 16.30 -20.73
N ALA A 480 -8.44 17.05 -20.82
CA ALA A 480 -9.54 17.06 -19.85
C ALA A 480 -10.91 17.34 -20.52
N LYS A 481 -11.17 16.71 -21.67
CA LYS A 481 -12.44 16.84 -22.39
C LYS A 481 -13.60 16.18 -21.64
N THR A 482 -14.75 16.84 -21.68
CA THR A 482 -16.04 16.33 -21.25
C THR A 482 -16.99 16.30 -22.44
N PHE A 483 -17.65 15.15 -22.63
CA PHE A 483 -18.62 14.91 -23.70
C PHE A 483 -20.02 14.91 -23.12
N GLU A 484 -20.95 15.55 -23.83
CA GLU A 484 -22.39 15.52 -23.54
C GLU A 484 -23.10 14.71 -24.63
N VAL A 485 -23.86 13.70 -24.21
CA VAL A 485 -24.61 12.81 -25.10
C VAL A 485 -26.08 12.84 -24.74
N LYS A 486 -26.94 13.09 -25.74
CA LYS A 486 -28.38 12.91 -25.61
C LYS A 486 -28.78 11.53 -26.11
N LEU A 487 -29.59 10.86 -25.31
CA LEU A 487 -30.23 9.59 -25.60
C LEU A 487 -31.72 9.80 -25.82
N LYS A 488 -32.27 9.19 -26.86
CA LYS A 488 -33.72 9.10 -27.10
C LYS A 488 -34.13 7.63 -27.19
N VAL A 489 -35.11 7.24 -26.39
CA VAL A 489 -35.66 5.89 -26.35
C VAL A 489 -37.13 5.95 -25.95
N CYS A 490 -38.02 5.27 -26.68
CA CYS A 490 -39.46 5.44 -26.55
C CYS A 490 -39.86 6.94 -26.62
N ASP A 491 -40.59 7.42 -25.61
CA ASP A 491 -40.94 8.83 -25.38
C ASP A 491 -39.98 9.55 -24.40
N ILE A 492 -38.90 8.89 -23.96
CA ILE A 492 -37.94 9.44 -23.00
C ILE A 492 -36.73 10.03 -23.72
N GLN A 493 -36.29 11.17 -23.21
CA GLN A 493 -34.99 11.76 -23.52
C GLN A 493 -34.16 11.88 -22.25
N ALA A 494 -32.92 11.43 -22.30
CA ALA A 494 -31.95 11.55 -21.21
C ALA A 494 -30.66 12.18 -21.72
N THR A 495 -29.97 12.92 -20.86
CA THR A 495 -28.67 13.52 -21.20
C THR A 495 -27.62 13.02 -20.24
N GLY A 496 -26.52 12.50 -20.79
CA GLY A 496 -25.38 11.99 -20.05
C GLY A 496 -24.11 12.79 -20.31
N MET A 497 -23.24 12.83 -19.30
CA MET A 497 -21.93 13.47 -19.36
C MET A 497 -20.82 12.49 -19.01
N GLY A 498 -19.66 12.62 -19.64
CA GLY A 498 -18.51 11.77 -19.31
C GLY A 498 -17.21 12.26 -19.91
N LYS A 499 -16.09 11.78 -19.34
CA LYS A 499 -14.73 12.07 -19.84
C LYS A 499 -14.42 11.43 -21.20
N SER A 500 -15.29 10.54 -21.67
CA SER A 500 -15.27 9.96 -23.01
C SER A 500 -16.69 9.86 -23.57
N LYS A 501 -16.84 9.75 -24.89
CA LYS A 501 -18.14 9.51 -25.54
C LYS A 501 -18.84 8.28 -24.97
N LYS A 502 -18.07 7.20 -24.74
CA LYS A 502 -18.58 5.95 -24.14
C LYS A 502 -19.11 6.16 -22.71
N ALA A 503 -18.39 6.91 -21.88
CA ALA A 503 -18.85 7.22 -20.52
C ALA A 503 -20.12 8.09 -20.52
N ALA A 504 -20.18 9.10 -21.40
CA ALA A 504 -21.37 9.95 -21.54
C ALA A 504 -22.60 9.17 -22.04
N GLU A 505 -22.40 8.20 -22.93
CA GLU A 505 -23.45 7.27 -23.37
C GLU A 505 -23.96 6.38 -22.23
N GLN A 506 -23.06 5.85 -21.39
CA GLN A 506 -23.45 5.01 -20.24
C GLN A 506 -24.25 5.81 -19.20
N ASP A 507 -23.83 7.03 -18.86
CA ASP A 507 -24.57 7.93 -17.96
C ASP A 507 -25.96 8.29 -18.52
N ALA A 508 -26.06 8.56 -19.83
CA ALA A 508 -27.35 8.82 -20.49
C ALA A 508 -28.27 7.59 -20.40
N ALA A 509 -27.72 6.39 -20.62
CA ALA A 509 -28.44 5.12 -20.56
C ALA A 509 -28.93 4.80 -19.14
N GLN A 510 -28.10 5.07 -18.12
CA GLN A 510 -28.45 4.88 -16.70
C GLN A 510 -29.69 5.70 -16.33
N LYS A 511 -29.67 6.99 -16.68
CA LYS A 511 -30.76 7.92 -16.43
C LYS A 511 -32.05 7.45 -17.12
N ALA A 512 -31.96 7.07 -18.40
CA ALA A 512 -33.12 6.57 -19.14
C ALA A 512 -33.70 5.27 -18.53
N LEU A 513 -32.84 4.31 -18.17
CA LEU A 513 -33.26 3.05 -17.56
C LEU A 513 -33.94 3.27 -16.21
N LYS A 514 -33.45 4.21 -15.39
CA LYS A 514 -34.05 4.60 -14.11
C LYS A 514 -35.46 5.17 -14.31
N HIS A 515 -35.65 6.01 -15.35
CA HIS A 515 -36.96 6.56 -15.69
C HIS A 515 -37.95 5.48 -16.16
N LEU A 516 -37.50 4.56 -17.02
CA LEU A 516 -38.33 3.46 -17.52
C LEU A 516 -38.77 2.51 -16.39
N LYS A 517 -37.84 2.11 -15.51
CA LYS A 517 -38.16 1.23 -14.36
C LYS A 517 -39.13 1.90 -13.38
N LYS A 518 -38.98 3.21 -13.12
CA LYS A 518 -39.89 3.96 -12.24
C LYS A 518 -41.31 4.06 -12.82
N ARG A 519 -41.45 4.15 -14.14
CA ARG A 519 -42.75 4.18 -14.82
C ARG A 519 -43.48 2.83 -14.75
N LYS A 520 -42.75 1.71 -14.89
CA LYS A 520 -43.33 0.35 -14.78
C LYS A 520 -43.98 0.12 -13.42
N ILE A 521 -43.33 0.58 -12.34
CA ILE A 521 -43.85 0.51 -10.96
C ILE A 521 -45.15 1.32 -10.80
N LEU A 522 -45.21 2.52 -11.39
CA LEU A 522 -46.40 3.38 -11.33
C LEU A 522 -47.58 2.86 -12.17
N THR A 523 -47.31 2.06 -13.22
CA THR A 523 -48.36 1.45 -14.06
C THR A 523 -48.85 0.10 -13.55
N SER A 524 -48.09 -0.60 -12.70
CA SER A 524 -48.52 -1.86 -12.08
C SER A 524 -49.44 -1.68 -10.86
N ASP A 525 -49.54 -0.47 -10.30
CA ASP A 525 -50.29 -0.16 -9.08
C ASP A 525 -51.73 0.36 -9.32
N ASN A 526 -52.24 0.33 -10.55
CA ASN A 526 -53.63 0.73 -10.84
C ASN A 526 -54.40 -0.39 -11.57
N PRO A 527 -55.37 -1.07 -10.92
CA PRO A 527 -56.24 -2.01 -11.60
C PRO A 527 -57.25 -1.28 -12.51
N PRO A 528 -57.72 -1.90 -13.61
CA PRO A 528 -58.64 -1.27 -14.53
C PRO A 528 -60.02 -1.07 -13.87
N THR A 529 -60.48 0.18 -13.83
CA THR A 529 -61.84 0.54 -13.43
C THR A 529 -62.86 -0.03 -14.42
N GLN A 530 -63.63 -1.03 -13.98
CA GLN A 530 -64.83 -1.50 -14.67
C GLN A 530 -65.99 -0.52 -14.41
N SER A 531 -66.57 0.01 -15.48
CA SER A 531 -67.91 0.58 -15.48
C SER A 531 -68.78 -0.22 -16.44
N ASN A 532 -69.67 -1.07 -15.90
CA ASN A 532 -71.08 -1.18 -16.28
C ASN A 532 -71.70 -2.48 -15.78
N GLY A 533 -72.96 -2.37 -15.36
CA GLY A 533 -73.93 -3.44 -15.50
C GLY A 533 -74.19 -4.22 -14.22
N GLN A 534 -75.14 -3.73 -13.43
CA GLN A 534 -75.93 -4.57 -12.54
C GLN A 534 -76.53 -5.73 -13.34
N ASP A 535 -76.34 -6.97 -12.88
CA ASP A 535 -77.48 -7.88 -12.71
C ASP A 535 -77.14 -9.08 -11.82
N SER A 536 -78.07 -9.28 -10.88
CA SER A 536 -78.43 -10.42 -10.03
C SER A 536 -77.59 -11.70 -9.98
N ALA A 537 -77.30 -12.06 -8.73
CA ALA A 537 -77.01 -13.38 -8.19
C ALA A 537 -77.92 -14.51 -8.71
N GLN A 538 -77.36 -15.71 -8.92
CA GLN A 538 -77.65 -16.93 -8.13
C GLN A 538 -77.03 -18.20 -8.76
N ASN A 539 -76.21 -18.86 -7.94
CA ASN A 539 -76.18 -20.29 -7.63
C ASN A 539 -75.89 -21.40 -8.67
N CYS A 540 -75.12 -22.35 -8.13
CA CYS A 540 -75.12 -23.80 -8.34
C CYS A 540 -74.10 -24.40 -9.31
N ASP A 541 -73.05 -24.95 -8.68
CA ASP A 541 -72.47 -26.28 -8.89
C ASP A 541 -73.16 -27.19 -9.92
N ASN A 542 -72.38 -27.69 -10.88
CA ASN A 542 -72.19 -29.13 -11.08
C ASN A 542 -71.17 -29.41 -12.20
N ASN A 543 -70.07 -30.07 -11.82
CA ASN A 543 -69.75 -31.46 -12.17
C ASN A 543 -69.68 -31.90 -13.66
N VAL A 544 -68.67 -32.76 -13.91
CA VAL A 544 -68.56 -33.83 -14.93
C VAL A 544 -67.67 -33.60 -16.17
N CYS A 545 -66.54 -34.32 -16.12
CA CYS A 545 -65.82 -35.12 -17.13
C CYS A 545 -66.22 -35.15 -18.63
N ARG A 546 -65.14 -35.13 -19.44
CA ARG A 546 -64.82 -35.90 -20.67
C ARG A 546 -65.68 -35.70 -21.92
N GLU A 547 -65.03 -35.29 -23.01
CA GLU A 547 -64.36 -36.20 -23.97
C GLU A 547 -63.06 -35.57 -24.49
#